data_AF-A0A956FSZ5-F1
#
_entry.id   AF-A0A956FSZ5-F1
#
_cell.length_a   1.000
_cell.length_b   1.000
_cell.length_c   1.000
_cell.angle_alpha   90.00
_cell.angle_beta   90.00
_cell.angle_gamma   90.00
#
_symmetry.space_group_name_H-M   'P 1'
#
loop_
_entity.id
_entity.type
_entity.pdbx_description
1 polymer ?
#
loop_
_entity_poly.entity_id
_entity_poly.type
_entity_poly.pdbx_seq_one_letter_code
_entity_poly.pdbx_strand_id
1 'polypeptide(L)'
;NFGVIYGQTAFGLGRQLGIPRGKAGAYIKAYLAKLPGVTNYMSALIEEAKRQGYAETIMGRKRRIPELQRRGAARSYGERIARNTPIQGSAADILKKAMIDVDRALAGETFAAMLLTVHDELIFECDAARVDDLVGIVRPKMEGAVELSVPLVVEVGHGVSWAACKG
;
A
#
# COMPACT_ATOMS: atom_id res chain seq x y z
N ASN A 1 1.87 5.23 -13.30
CA ASN A 1 2.16 6.38 -12.41
C ASN A 1 2.74 6.01 -11.05
N PHE A 2 2.28 4.94 -10.38
CA PHE A 2 2.79 4.53 -9.06
C PHE A 2 4.31 4.41 -8.96
N GLY A 3 4.98 3.83 -9.96
CA GLY A 3 6.43 3.66 -9.94
C GLY A 3 7.19 4.98 -9.71
N VAL A 4 6.77 6.08 -10.34
CA VAL A 4 7.45 7.38 -10.22
C VAL A 4 7.41 7.91 -8.77
N ILE A 5 6.27 7.75 -8.08
CA ILE A 5 6.11 8.16 -6.67
C ILE A 5 6.98 7.27 -5.76
N TYR A 6 7.09 5.97 -6.05
CA TYR A 6 7.92 5.02 -5.29
C TYR A 6 9.41 5.06 -5.65
N GLY A 7 9.86 6.07 -6.40
CA GLY A 7 11.27 6.27 -6.74
C GLY A 7 11.78 5.39 -7.88
N GLN A 8 10.92 5.06 -8.84
CA GLN A 8 11.31 4.49 -10.13
C GLN A 8 12.33 5.40 -10.80
N THR A 9 13.42 4.81 -11.28
CA THR A 9 14.50 5.55 -11.93
C THR A 9 14.12 5.88 -13.38
N ALA A 10 14.75 6.90 -13.96
CA ALA A 10 14.61 7.21 -15.38
C ALA A 10 14.95 6.02 -16.29
N PHE A 11 15.87 5.15 -15.86
CA PHE A 11 16.18 3.90 -16.56
C PHE A 11 15.00 2.92 -16.51
N GLY A 12 14.43 2.68 -15.33
CA GLY A 12 13.28 1.77 -15.18
C GLY A 12 12.05 2.25 -15.93
N LEU A 13 11.76 3.56 -15.88
CA LEU A 13 10.66 4.15 -16.63
C LEU A 13 10.90 4.12 -18.14
N GLY A 14 12.13 4.45 -18.57
CA GLY A 14 12.51 4.41 -19.99
C GLY A 14 12.32 3.02 -20.60
N ARG A 15 12.74 1.96 -19.88
CA ARG A 15 12.54 0.58 -20.32
C ARG A 15 11.06 0.19 -20.40
N GLN A 16 10.26 0.56 -19.40
CA GLN A 16 8.83 0.23 -19.37
C GLN A 16 8.05 0.91 -20.51
N LEU A 17 8.40 2.15 -20.84
CA LEU A 17 7.70 2.94 -21.86
C LEU A 17 8.34 2.85 -23.26
N GLY A 18 9.48 2.17 -23.40
CA GLY A 18 10.23 2.14 -24.66
C GLY A 18 10.76 3.51 -25.10
N ILE A 19 11.07 4.41 -24.15
CA ILE A 19 11.55 5.77 -24.45
C ILE A 19 12.99 6.00 -23.97
N PRO A 20 13.74 6.93 -24.60
CA PRO A 20 15.08 7.28 -24.16
C PRO A 20 15.13 7.75 -22.69
N ARG A 21 16.20 7.39 -21.98
CA ARG A 21 16.41 7.73 -20.56
C ARG A 21 16.26 9.24 -20.28
N GLY A 22 16.73 10.10 -21.18
CA GLY A 22 16.59 11.55 -21.04
C GLY A 22 15.13 12.01 -21.00
N LYS A 23 14.29 11.46 -21.90
CA LYS A 23 12.86 11.76 -21.96
C LYS A 23 12.12 11.23 -20.72
N ALA A 24 12.46 10.02 -20.27
CA ALA A 24 11.92 9.45 -19.02
C ALA A 24 12.30 10.29 -17.79
N GLY A 25 13.56 10.77 -17.72
CA GLY A 25 14.02 11.63 -16.63
C GLY A 25 13.31 12.99 -16.61
N ALA A 26 13.15 13.62 -17.77
CA ALA A 26 12.39 14.86 -17.91
C ALA A 26 10.92 14.69 -17.48
N TYR A 27 10.29 13.57 -17.88
CA TYR A 27 8.93 13.23 -17.47
C TYR A 27 8.81 13.08 -15.94
N ILE A 28 9.71 12.32 -15.30
CA ILE A 28 9.73 12.16 -13.83
C ILE A 28 9.85 13.52 -13.14
N LYS A 29 10.78 14.37 -13.61
CA LYS A 29 10.99 15.70 -13.04
C LYS A 29 9.75 16.57 -13.18
N ALA A 30 9.15 16.62 -14.37
CA ALA A 30 7.94 17.40 -14.63
C ALA A 30 6.75 16.91 -13.80
N TYR A 31 6.62 15.59 -13.62
CA TYR A 31 5.58 15.00 -12.78
C TYR A 31 5.74 15.37 -11.30
N LEU A 32 6.94 15.21 -10.74
CA LEU A 32 7.22 15.54 -9.34
C LEU A 32 7.16 17.04 -9.04
N ALA A 33 7.47 17.90 -10.03
CA ALA A 33 7.34 19.35 -9.90
C ALA A 33 5.88 19.80 -9.65
N LYS A 34 4.89 19.03 -10.12
CA LYS A 34 3.47 19.29 -9.83
C LYS A 34 3.05 18.83 -8.43
N LEU A 35 3.87 18.02 -7.75
CA LEU A 35 3.57 17.41 -6.45
C LEU A 35 4.71 17.70 -5.45
N PRO A 36 4.97 18.97 -5.11
CA PRO A 36 6.08 19.35 -4.23
C PRO A 36 5.92 18.74 -2.82
N GLY A 37 4.68 18.64 -2.32
CA GLY A 37 4.40 18.00 -1.03
C GLY A 37 4.86 16.54 -0.98
N VAL A 38 4.62 15.77 -2.05
CA VAL A 38 5.07 14.37 -2.16
C VAL A 38 6.59 14.29 -2.16
N THR A 39 7.27 15.15 -2.91
CA THR A 39 8.73 15.17 -3.00
C THR A 39 9.37 15.52 -1.65
N ASN A 40 8.81 16.53 -0.97
CA ASN A 40 9.27 16.96 0.35
C ASN A 40 9.07 15.85 1.39
N TYR A 41 7.88 15.23 1.41
CA TYR A 41 7.58 14.12 2.29
C TYR A 41 8.56 12.94 2.07
N MET A 42 8.77 12.53 0.82
CA MET A 42 9.69 11.42 0.51
C MET A 42 11.13 11.70 0.90
N SER A 43 11.57 12.96 0.77
CA SER A 43 12.91 13.38 1.20
C SER A 43 13.03 13.38 2.72
N ALA A 44 12.00 13.89 3.41
CA ALA A 44 11.95 13.90 4.88
C ALA A 44 12.00 12.49 5.48
N LEU A 45 11.29 11.51 4.89
CA LEU A 45 11.34 10.11 5.35
C LEU A 45 12.76 9.52 5.28
N ILE A 46 13.54 9.86 4.24
CA ILE A 46 14.91 9.38 4.09
C ILE A 46 15.83 10.01 5.14
N GLU A 47 15.74 11.33 5.31
CA GLU A 47 16.58 12.04 6.28
C GLU A 47 16.28 11.60 7.71
N GLU A 48 15.00 11.42 8.04
CA GLU A 48 14.60 10.89 9.33
C GLU A 48 15.12 9.46 9.54
N ALA A 49 15.00 8.59 8.53
CA ALA A 49 15.53 7.23 8.61
C ALA A 49 17.07 7.18 8.75
N LYS A 50 17.80 8.12 8.14
CA LYS A 50 19.26 8.25 8.32
C LYS A 50 19.62 8.66 9.74
N ARG A 51 18.84 9.56 10.34
CA ARG A 51 19.03 10.06 11.71
C ARG A 51 18.77 8.97 12.75
N GLN A 52 17.66 8.23 12.63
CA GLN A 52 17.24 7.24 13.63
C GLN A 52 17.69 5.80 13.33
N GLY A 53 18.10 5.50 12.10
CA GLY A 53 18.54 4.16 11.67
C GLY A 53 17.42 3.18 11.31
N TYR A 54 16.17 3.63 11.27
CA TYR A 54 15.00 2.83 10.91
C TYR A 54 13.92 3.67 10.22
N ALA A 55 12.98 3.01 9.54
CA ALA A 55 11.72 3.61 9.10
C ALA A 55 10.57 3.05 9.93
N GLU A 56 9.49 3.82 10.07
CA GLU A 56 8.35 3.53 10.94
C GLU A 56 7.03 3.65 10.16
N THR A 57 6.10 2.73 10.38
CA THR A 57 4.74 2.80 9.83
C THR A 57 3.86 3.74 10.67
N ILE A 58 2.69 4.14 10.16
CA ILE A 58 1.76 5.00 10.92
C ILE A 58 1.28 4.35 12.23
N MET A 59 1.36 3.01 12.31
CA MET A 59 0.99 2.24 13.50
C MET A 59 2.21 1.89 14.40
N GLY A 60 3.35 2.52 14.16
CA GLY A 60 4.54 2.44 15.01
C GLY A 60 5.45 1.23 14.76
N ARG A 61 5.21 0.43 13.71
CA ARG A 61 6.07 -0.72 13.39
C ARG A 61 7.39 -0.25 12.78
N LYS A 62 8.50 -0.64 13.38
CA LYS A 62 9.86 -0.21 12.97
C LYS A 62 10.56 -1.24 12.09
N ARG A 63 11.19 -0.77 11.02
CA ARG A 63 12.12 -1.54 10.18
C ARG A 63 13.50 -0.89 10.22
N ARG A 64 14.47 -1.57 10.83
CA ARG A 64 15.88 -1.13 10.82
C ARG A 64 16.45 -1.15 9.40
N ILE A 65 17.28 -0.17 9.07
CA ILE A 65 17.86 0.01 7.72
C ILE A 65 19.37 0.20 7.84
N PRO A 66 20.13 -0.85 8.19
CA PRO A 66 21.60 -0.76 8.31
C PRO A 66 22.28 -0.32 7.01
N GLU A 67 21.63 -0.50 5.85
CA GLU A 67 22.14 -0.12 4.54
C GLU A 67 22.34 1.40 4.39
N LEU A 68 21.65 2.23 5.17
CA LEU A 68 21.83 3.68 5.15
C LEU A 68 23.24 4.11 5.62
N GLN A 69 23.92 3.27 6.41
CA GLN A 69 25.29 3.49 6.86
C GLN A 69 26.35 3.02 5.86
N ARG A 70 25.93 2.43 4.74
CA ARG A 70 26.83 1.95 3.68
C ARG A 70 26.99 3.02 2.59
N ARG A 71 27.82 2.75 1.58
CA ARG A 71 28.01 3.61 0.40
C ARG A 71 27.50 2.93 -0.87
N GLY A 72 27.38 3.70 -1.95
CA GLY A 72 27.00 3.18 -3.27
C GLY A 72 25.62 2.54 -3.30
N ALA A 73 25.49 1.42 -4.01
CA ALA A 73 24.21 0.76 -4.27
C ALA A 73 23.47 0.32 -2.99
N ALA A 74 24.19 -0.05 -1.93
CA ALA A 74 23.59 -0.42 -0.65
C ALA A 74 22.82 0.76 -0.03
N ARG A 75 23.44 1.95 0.02
CA ARG A 75 22.76 3.17 0.49
C ARG A 75 21.53 3.48 -0.34
N SER A 76 21.63 3.43 -1.66
CA SER A 76 20.48 3.67 -2.55
C SER A 76 19.35 2.67 -2.33
N TYR A 77 19.66 1.43 -1.97
CA TYR A 77 18.65 0.45 -1.56
C TYR A 77 18.03 0.79 -0.20
N GLY A 78 18.84 1.18 0.79
CA GLY A 78 18.33 1.67 2.08
C GLY A 78 17.40 2.87 1.94
N GLU A 79 17.72 3.82 1.06
CA GLU A 79 16.86 4.98 0.77
C GLU A 79 15.53 4.57 0.11
N ARG A 80 15.51 3.50 -0.71
CA ARG A 80 14.26 2.92 -1.23
C ARG A 80 13.43 2.28 -0.10
N ILE A 81 14.08 1.56 0.80
CA ILE A 81 13.40 0.96 1.96
C ILE A 81 12.79 2.04 2.85
N ALA A 82 13.53 3.13 3.10
CA ALA A 82 13.10 4.24 3.94
C ALA A 82 11.85 4.92 3.39
N ARG A 83 11.75 5.10 2.07
CA ARG A 83 10.54 5.63 1.42
C ARG A 83 9.36 4.66 1.43
N ASN A 84 9.61 3.39 1.14
CA ASN A 84 8.54 2.44 0.92
C ASN A 84 7.92 1.92 2.22
N THR A 85 8.70 1.78 3.28
CA THR A 85 8.23 1.18 4.54
C THR A 85 7.08 1.97 5.16
N PRO A 86 7.14 3.30 5.31
CA PRO A 86 6.03 4.07 5.87
C PRO A 86 4.77 4.04 5.01
N ILE A 87 4.86 3.72 3.72
CA ILE A 87 3.71 3.68 2.81
C ILE A 87 3.13 2.26 2.73
N GLN A 88 3.90 1.31 2.19
CA GLN A 88 3.46 -0.08 2.00
C GLN A 88 3.33 -0.82 3.32
N GLY A 89 4.22 -0.54 4.28
CA GLY A 89 4.14 -1.14 5.60
C GLY A 89 2.89 -0.70 6.34
N SER A 90 2.54 0.59 6.25
CA SER A 90 1.30 1.11 6.83
C SER A 90 0.07 0.52 6.16
N ALA A 91 0.04 0.41 4.82
CA ALA A 91 -1.07 -0.25 4.12
C ALA A 91 -1.26 -1.70 4.61
N ALA A 92 -0.18 -2.45 4.80
CA ALA A 92 -0.23 -3.81 5.33
C ALA A 92 -0.69 -3.85 6.80
N ASP A 93 -0.34 -2.85 7.60
CA ASP A 93 -0.78 -2.77 9.00
C ASP A 93 -2.28 -2.47 9.08
N ILE A 94 -2.78 -1.54 8.26
CA ILE A 94 -4.21 -1.21 8.13
C ILE A 94 -5.02 -2.45 7.72
N LEU A 95 -4.59 -3.15 6.66
CA LEU A 95 -5.30 -4.33 6.18
C LEU A 95 -5.36 -5.43 7.25
N LYS A 96 -4.26 -5.67 7.97
CA LYS A 96 -4.24 -6.66 9.07
C LYS A 96 -5.17 -6.29 10.20
N LYS A 97 -5.25 -5.00 10.56
CA LYS A 97 -6.23 -4.54 11.55
C LYS A 97 -7.65 -4.77 11.04
N ALA A 98 -7.94 -4.40 9.79
CA ALA A 98 -9.24 -4.65 9.17
C ALA A 98 -9.61 -6.14 9.19
N MET A 99 -8.66 -7.02 8.87
CA MET A 99 -8.88 -8.48 8.91
C MET A 99 -9.29 -8.96 10.30
N ILE A 100 -8.60 -8.50 11.35
CA ILE A 100 -8.93 -8.85 12.74
C ILE A 100 -10.32 -8.32 13.11
N ASP A 101 -10.66 -7.10 12.72
CA ASP A 101 -11.95 -6.48 13.03
C ASP A 101 -13.10 -7.15 12.27
N VAL A 102 -12.87 -7.60 11.04
CA VAL A 102 -13.81 -8.39 10.23
C VAL A 102 -14.00 -9.79 10.84
N ASP A 103 -12.91 -10.48 11.16
CA ASP A 103 -12.94 -11.82 11.77
C ASP A 103 -13.77 -11.84 13.06
N ARG A 104 -13.55 -10.84 13.93
CA ARG A 104 -14.37 -10.65 15.14
C ARG A 104 -15.84 -10.35 14.84
N ALA A 105 -16.11 -9.59 13.77
CA ALA A 105 -17.48 -9.24 13.41
C ALA A 105 -18.25 -10.39 12.76
N LEU A 106 -17.55 -11.34 12.15
CA LEU A 106 -18.11 -12.59 11.61
C LEU A 106 -18.10 -13.74 12.62
N ALA A 107 -17.66 -13.52 13.86
CA ALA A 107 -17.59 -14.56 14.86
C ALA A 107 -18.98 -15.16 15.15
N GLY A 108 -19.16 -16.43 14.80
CA GLY A 108 -20.44 -17.15 14.95
C GLY A 108 -21.30 -17.17 13.68
N GLU A 109 -20.93 -16.40 12.65
CA GLU A 109 -21.60 -16.43 11.36
C GLU A 109 -21.04 -17.58 10.52
N THR A 110 -21.85 -18.64 10.34
CA THR A 110 -21.44 -19.83 9.57
C THR A 110 -21.66 -19.68 8.06
N PHE A 111 -22.31 -18.59 7.64
CA PHE A 111 -22.70 -18.36 6.24
C PHE A 111 -21.58 -17.75 5.40
N ALA A 112 -20.44 -17.37 6.00
CA ALA A 112 -19.33 -16.72 5.30
C ALA A 112 -17.98 -17.06 5.94
N ALA A 113 -16.93 -17.06 5.13
CA ALA A 113 -15.54 -17.23 5.57
C ALA A 113 -14.59 -16.36 4.75
N MET A 114 -13.61 -15.73 5.43
CA MET A 114 -12.50 -15.06 4.76
C MET A 114 -11.50 -16.10 4.26
N LEU A 115 -11.24 -16.14 2.96
CA LEU A 115 -10.41 -17.16 2.32
C LEU A 115 -8.95 -16.74 2.16
N LEU A 116 -8.72 -15.58 1.54
CA LEU A 116 -7.38 -15.14 1.18
C LEU A 116 -7.29 -13.62 1.07
N THR A 117 -6.05 -13.14 1.03
CA THR A 117 -5.74 -11.73 0.81
C THR A 117 -4.80 -11.59 -0.38
N VAL A 118 -5.07 -10.63 -1.26
CA VAL A 118 -4.16 -10.26 -2.34
C VAL A 118 -3.91 -8.77 -2.28
N HIS A 119 -2.71 -8.41 -1.84
CA HIS A 119 -2.29 -7.01 -1.67
C HIS A 119 -3.22 -6.22 -0.74
N ASP A 120 -4.21 -5.53 -1.30
CA ASP A 120 -5.20 -4.67 -0.65
C ASP A 120 -6.63 -5.26 -0.67
N GLU A 121 -6.78 -6.48 -1.18
CA GLU A 121 -8.07 -7.17 -1.33
C GLU A 121 -8.24 -8.29 -0.29
N LEU A 122 -9.47 -8.41 0.23
CA LEU A 122 -9.94 -9.56 1.02
C LEU A 122 -10.96 -10.36 0.19
N ILE A 123 -10.76 -11.67 0.08
CA ILE A 123 -11.67 -12.57 -0.63
C ILE A 123 -12.45 -13.38 0.40
N PHE A 124 -13.75 -13.51 0.15
CA PHE A 124 -14.67 -14.28 0.98
C PHE A 124 -15.42 -15.30 0.14
N GLU A 125 -15.74 -16.42 0.77
CA GLU A 125 -16.80 -17.32 0.32
C GLU A 125 -18.02 -17.10 1.23
N CYS A 126 -19.22 -17.12 0.65
CA CYS A 126 -20.45 -16.98 1.41
C CYS A 126 -21.66 -17.60 0.72
N ASP A 127 -22.71 -17.87 1.50
CA ASP A 127 -24.01 -18.26 1.00
C ASP A 127 -24.56 -17.17 0.06
N ALA A 128 -24.93 -17.55 -1.16
CA ALA A 128 -25.37 -16.61 -2.19
C ALA A 128 -26.57 -15.73 -1.76
N ALA A 129 -27.42 -16.22 -0.86
CA ALA A 129 -28.57 -15.49 -0.33
C ALA A 129 -28.21 -14.45 0.75
N ARG A 130 -26.95 -14.42 1.21
CA ARG A 130 -26.48 -13.62 2.36
C ARG A 130 -25.34 -12.68 1.98
N VAL A 131 -25.12 -12.42 0.69
CA VAL A 131 -24.06 -11.52 0.20
C VAL A 131 -24.20 -10.13 0.80
N ASP A 132 -25.40 -9.56 0.81
CA ASP A 132 -25.64 -8.21 1.33
C ASP A 132 -25.32 -8.09 2.83
N ASP A 133 -25.61 -9.13 3.61
CA ASP A 133 -25.27 -9.18 5.03
C ASP A 133 -23.75 -9.18 5.23
N LEU A 134 -23.03 -10.00 4.45
CA LEU A 134 -21.56 -10.01 4.48
C LEU A 134 -21.00 -8.64 4.12
N VAL A 135 -21.51 -8.00 3.08
CA VAL A 135 -21.06 -6.66 2.65
C VAL A 135 -21.33 -5.62 3.74
N GLY A 136 -22.50 -5.68 4.38
CA GLY A 136 -22.88 -4.81 5.49
C GLY A 136 -21.97 -4.96 6.71
N ILE A 137 -21.43 -6.16 6.96
CA ILE A 137 -20.48 -6.43 8.03
C ILE A 137 -19.06 -5.98 7.65
N VAL A 138 -18.57 -6.36 6.46
CA VAL A 138 -17.16 -6.23 6.08
C VAL A 138 -16.79 -4.79 5.74
N ARG A 139 -17.59 -4.11 4.92
CA ARG A 139 -17.26 -2.77 4.40
C ARG A 139 -16.97 -1.76 5.53
N PRO A 140 -17.81 -1.61 6.57
CA PRO A 140 -17.54 -0.66 7.64
C PRO A 140 -16.28 -0.98 8.45
N LYS A 141 -15.91 -2.26 8.59
CA LYS A 141 -14.71 -2.68 9.32
C LYS A 141 -13.43 -2.36 8.54
N MET A 142 -13.48 -2.50 7.22
CA MET A 142 -12.37 -2.14 6.34
C MET A 142 -12.22 -0.62 6.20
N GLU A 143 -13.31 0.11 5.95
CA GLU A 143 -13.31 1.57 5.81
C GLU A 143 -12.96 2.27 7.15
N GLY A 144 -13.41 1.71 8.27
CA GLY A 144 -13.16 2.19 9.62
C GLY A 144 -11.90 1.62 10.30
N ALA A 145 -11.01 0.97 9.54
CA ALA A 145 -9.85 0.29 10.13
C ALA A 145 -8.90 1.27 10.85
N VAL A 146 -8.73 2.49 10.34
CA VAL A 146 -7.92 3.54 10.96
C VAL A 146 -8.46 4.92 10.59
N GLU A 147 -8.26 5.91 11.45
CA GLU A 147 -8.57 7.31 11.13
C GLU A 147 -7.41 7.94 10.33
N LEU A 148 -7.74 8.50 9.17
CA LEU A 148 -6.80 9.16 8.26
C LEU A 148 -7.35 10.52 7.85
N SER A 149 -6.49 11.38 7.32
CA SER A 149 -6.90 12.69 6.79
C SER A 149 -7.78 12.60 5.54
N VAL A 150 -7.91 11.40 4.96
CA VAL A 150 -8.75 11.08 3.80
C VAL A 150 -9.47 9.75 4.08
N PRO A 151 -10.72 9.57 3.63
CA PRO A 151 -11.45 8.33 3.87
C PRO A 151 -10.84 7.15 3.12
N LEU A 152 -10.87 5.97 3.74
CA LEU A 152 -10.67 4.69 3.05
C LEU A 152 -12.00 4.27 2.42
N VAL A 153 -11.99 3.99 1.12
CA VAL A 153 -13.17 3.54 0.38
C VAL A 153 -12.95 2.09 -0.03
N VAL A 154 -13.95 1.24 0.17
CA VAL A 154 -13.88 -0.17 -0.20
C VAL A 154 -14.80 -0.43 -1.39
N GLU A 155 -14.23 -0.90 -2.49
CA GLU A 155 -15.02 -1.41 -3.62
C GLU A 155 -15.37 -2.88 -3.37
N VAL A 156 -16.58 -3.27 -3.76
CA VAL A 156 -17.08 -4.63 -3.56
C VAL A 156 -17.61 -5.15 -4.89
N GLY A 157 -17.15 -6.34 -5.24
CA GLY A 157 -17.72 -7.14 -6.32
C GLY A 157 -18.00 -8.56 -5.83
N HIS A 158 -19.04 -9.18 -6.37
CA HIS A 158 -19.45 -10.54 -6.02
C HIS A 158 -19.77 -11.34 -7.29
N GLY A 159 -19.59 -12.65 -7.23
CA GLY A 159 -19.83 -13.53 -8.36
C GLY A 159 -19.54 -14.98 -8.01
N VAL A 160 -19.92 -15.89 -8.91
CA VAL A 160 -19.72 -17.35 -8.73
C VAL A 160 -18.25 -17.79 -8.88
N SER A 161 -17.37 -16.87 -9.25
CA SER A 161 -15.93 -17.08 -9.34
C SER A 161 -15.21 -15.77 -9.07
N TRP A 162 -13.94 -15.85 -8.65
CA TRP A 162 -13.14 -14.65 -8.39
C TRP A 162 -13.03 -13.74 -9.62
N ALA A 163 -12.92 -14.30 -10.83
CA ALA A 163 -12.91 -13.51 -12.06
C ALA A 163 -14.21 -12.71 -12.25
N ALA A 164 -15.35 -13.29 -11.90
CA ALA A 164 -16.65 -12.61 -11.96
C ALA A 164 -16.81 -11.51 -10.91
N CYS A 165 -16.07 -11.56 -9.80
CA CYS A 165 -16.06 -10.50 -8.78
C CYS A 165 -15.28 -9.24 -9.19
N LYS A 166 -14.50 -9.29 -10.28
CA LYS A 166 -13.65 -8.19 -10.76
C LYS A 166 -14.26 -7.38 -11.91
N GLY A 167 -15.54 -7.60 -12.21
CA GLY A 167 -16.30 -6.98 -13.31
C GLY A 167 -16.70 -5.55 -13.01
#